data_AF-A0A1F6CRF3-F1
#
_entry.id   AF-A0A1F6CRF3-F1
#
_cell.length_a   1.000
_cell.length_b   1.000
_cell.length_c   1.000
_cell.angle_alpha   90.00
_cell.angle_beta   90.00
_cell.angle_gamma   90.00
#
_symmetry.space_group_name_H-M   'P 1'
#
loop_
_entity.id
_entity.type
_entity.pdbx_description
1 polymer ?
#
loop_
_entity_poly.entity_id
_entity_poly.type
_entity_poly.pdbx_seq_one_letter_code
_entity_poly.pdbx_strand_id
1 'polypeptide(L)' 'MPWEDPIVEEVRKARDAYAKRFNYDLDAIYRDLKEKERKSGRVVVPCPTREVAGNSSEEVRAGESA' A
#
# COMPACT_ATOMS: atom_id res chain seq x y z
N MET A 1 -3.07 9.06 -23.09
CA MET A 1 -3.88 7.92 -23.58
C MET A 1 -4.29 7.10 -22.37
N PRO A 2 -5.59 6.90 -22.09
CA PRO A 2 -6.02 6.05 -20.99
C PRO A 2 -5.58 4.61 -21.30
N TRP A 3 -4.83 4.01 -20.38
CA TRP A 3 -4.41 2.62 -20.47
C TRP A 3 -5.60 1.75 -20.04
N GLU A 4 -6.36 1.23 -21.01
CA GLU A 4 -7.44 0.28 -20.79
C GLU A 4 -6.90 -1.13 -20.99
N ASP A 5 -6.55 -1.76 -19.88
CA ASP A 5 -6.14 -3.17 -19.87
C ASP A 5 -7.31 -4.02 -19.39
N PRO A 6 -7.75 -5.02 -20.17
CA PRO A 6 -8.90 -5.86 -19.82
C PRO A 6 -8.70 -6.58 -18.48
N ILE A 7 -7.47 -6.97 -18.13
CA ILE A 7 -7.15 -7.63 -16.85
C ILE A 7 -7.35 -6.64 -15.70
N VAL A 8 -6.88 -5.40 -15.87
CA VAL A 8 -7.04 -4.35 -14.85
C VAL A 8 -8.51 -4.03 -14.62
N GLU A 9 -9.32 -4.02 -15.69
CA GLU A 9 -10.75 -3.76 -15.59
C GLU A 9 -11.47 -4.86 -14.79
N GLU A 10 -11.14 -6.12 -15.01
CA GLU A 10 -11.67 -7.24 -14.21
C GLU A 10 -11.30 -7.13 -12.73
N VAL A 11 -10.03 -6.82 -12.44
CA VAL A 11 -9.57 -6.63 -11.05
C VAL A 11 -10.32 -5.47 -10.38
N ARG A 12 -10.54 -4.36 -11.10
CA ARG A 12 -11.32 -3.21 -10.60
C ARG A 12 -12.77 -3.61 -10.30
N LYS A 13 -13.44 -4.32 -11.20
CA LYS A 13 -14.80 -4.83 -11.00
C LYS A 13 -14.91 -5.73 -9.77
N ALA A 14 -13.95 -6.65 -9.60
CA ALA A 14 -13.89 -7.52 -8.43
C ALA A 14 -13.69 -6.74 -7.13
N ARG A 15 -12.80 -5.74 -7.14
CA ARG A 15 -12.52 -4.87 -5.99
C ARG A 15 -13.73 -4.02 -5.60
N ASP A 16 -14.44 -3.47 -6.59
CA ASP A 16 -15.65 -2.68 -6.36
C ASP A 16 -16.79 -3.52 -5.79
N ALA A 17 -17.01 -4.71 -6.36
CA ALA A 17 -17.99 -5.65 -5.83
C ALA A 17 -17.69 -6.02 -4.37
N TYR A 18 -16.42 -6.18 -4.02
CA TYR A 18 -15.98 -6.45 -2.66
C TYR A 18 -16.20 -5.23 -1.74
N ALA A 19 -15.77 -4.05 -2.15
CA ALA A 19 -15.90 -2.82 -1.36
C ALA A 19 -17.37 -2.44 -1.08
N LYS A 20 -18.27 -2.68 -2.04
CA LYS A 20 -19.73 -2.50 -1.86
C LYS A 20 -20.29 -3.30 -0.69
N ARG A 21 -19.77 -4.50 -0.42
CA ARG A 21 -20.22 -5.35 0.70
C ARG A 21 -19.91 -4.72 2.06
N PHE A 22 -18.91 -3.85 2.11
CA PHE A 22 -18.49 -3.10 3.29
C PHE A 22 -18.88 -1.63 3.23
N ASN A 23 -19.77 -1.24 2.31
CA ASN A 23 -20.16 0.16 2.09
C ASN A 23 -18.97 1.10 1.87
N TYR A 24 -17.89 0.59 1.24
CA TYR A 24 -16.63 1.31 1.03
C TYR A 24 -15.93 1.76 2.32
N ASP A 25 -16.26 1.17 3.46
CA ASP A 25 -15.54 1.40 4.72
C ASP A 25 -14.18 0.69 4.69
N LEU A 26 -13.11 1.49 4.65
CA LEU A 26 -11.73 1.00 4.63
C LEU A 26 -11.36 0.24 5.91
N ASP A 27 -11.87 0.67 7.06
CA ASP A 27 -11.57 0.03 8.34
C ASP A 27 -12.22 -1.35 8.41
N ALA A 28 -13.45 -1.48 7.93
CA ALA A 28 -14.16 -2.76 7.86
C ALA A 28 -13.45 -3.74 6.91
N ILE A 29 -13.02 -3.27 5.74
CA ILE A 29 -12.25 -4.07 4.78
C ILE A 29 -10.93 -4.54 5.40
N TYR A 30 -10.21 -3.64 6.08
CA TYR A 30 -8.94 -3.97 6.73
C TYR A 30 -9.12 -5.05 7.80
N ARG A 31 -10.15 -4.92 8.64
CA ARG A 31 -10.44 -5.90 9.69
C ARG A 31 -10.72 -7.29 9.12
N ASP A 32 -11.52 -7.38 8.06
CA ASP A 32 -11.81 -8.67 7.41
C ASP A 32 -10.54 -9.30 6.81
N LEU A 33 -9.69 -8.50 6.14
CA LEU A 33 -8.41 -8.98 5.62
C LEU A 33 -7.50 -9.48 6.73
N LYS A 34 -7.45 -8.76 7.87
CA LYS A 34 -6.64 -9.16 9.02
C LYS A 34 -7.15 -10.44 9.68
N GLU A 35 -8.46 -10.63 9.69
CA GLU A 35 -9.06 -11.88 10.18
C GLU A 35 -8.75 -13.06 9.26
N LYS A 36 -8.82 -12.87 7.93
CA LYS A 36 -8.41 -13.88 6.93
C LYS A 36 -6.94 -14.26 7.07
N GLU A 37 -6.07 -13.26 7.30
CA GLU A 37 -4.65 -13.49 7.57
C GLU A 37 -4.46 -14.39 8.79
N ARG A 38 -5.14 -14.09 9.90
CA ARG A 38 -5.10 -14.90 11.13
C ARG A 38 -5.61 -16.32 10.92
N LYS A 39 -6.68 -16.50 10.13
CA LYS A 39 -7.25 -17.82 9.79
C LYS A 39 -6.34 -18.65 8.89
N SER A 40 -5.48 -18.01 8.09
CA SER A 40 -4.60 -18.71 7.15
C SER A 40 -3.50 -19.53 7.82
N GLY A 41 -3.22 -19.28 9.11
CA GLY A 41 -2.18 -19.99 9.88
C GLY A 41 -0.75 -19.74 9.38
N ARG A 42 -0.55 -18.80 8.45
CA ARG A 42 0.78 -18.49 7.91
C ARG A 42 1.56 -17.60 8.87
N VAL A 43 2.86 -17.86 8.98
CA VAL A 43 3.77 -17.03 9.78
C VAL A 43 4.09 -15.76 9.00
N VAL A 44 3.77 -14.61 9.59
CA VAL A 44 4.18 -13.30 9.06
C VAL A 44 5.65 -13.10 9.42
N VAL A 45 6.53 -13.15 8.41
CA VAL A 45 7.97 -12.94 8.60
C VAL A 45 8.29 -11.47 8.35
N PRO A 46 8.94 -10.76 9.29
CA PRO A 46 9.39 -9.40 9.05
C PRO A 46 10.45 -9.41 7.94
N CYS A 47 10.23 -8.63 6.88
CA CYS A 47 11.26 -8.39 5.87
C CYS A 47 12.22 -7.34 6.44
N PRO A 48 13.51 -7.65 6.63
CA PRO A 48 14.47 -6.65 7.10
C PRO A 48 14.53 -5.51 6.08
N THR A 49 14.37 -4.29 6.56
CA THR A 49 14.57 -3.11 5.70
C THR A 49 16.04 -3.06 5.31
N ARG A 50 16.31 -2.93 4.01
CA ARG A 50 17.67 -2.62 3.55
C ARG A 50 17.96 -1.19 4.01
N GLU A 51 18.86 -1.04 4.97
CA GLU A 51 19.37 0.28 5.33
C GLU A 51 19.99 0.90 4.07
N VAL A 52 19.36 1.95 3.57
CA VAL A 52 19.93 2.76 2.50
C VAL A 52 21.05 3.53 3.17
N ALA A 53 22.31 3.18 2.88
CA ALA A 53 23.46 3.89 3.41
C ALA A 53 23.24 5.39 3.18
N GLY A 54 23.18 6.16 4.27
CA GLY A 54 22.72 7.54 4.25
C GLY A 54 23.47 8.36 3.20
N ASN A 55 22.75 8.81 2.18
CA ASN A 55 23.18 9.98 1.44
C ASN A 55 22.94 11.16 2.38
N SER A 56 24.02 11.59 3.04
CA SER A 56 24.16 12.88 3.70
C SER A 56 23.73 13.99 2.75
N SER A 57 22.45 14.35 2.76
CA SER A 57 21.97 15.62 2.25
C SER A 57 22.29 16.70 3.27
N GLU A 58 23.58 16.92 3.52
CA GLU A 58 24.11 18.13 4.14
C GLU A 58 24.60 19.04 3.02
N GLU A 59 23.71 19.66 2.25
CA GLU A 59 24.09 20.86 1.48
C GLU A 59 22.91 21.68 0.98
N VAL A 60 22.07 22.20 1.88
CA VAL A 60 21.27 23.40 1.57
C VAL A 60 21.07 24.25 2.83
N ARG A 61 22.07 25.07 3.18
CA ARG A 61 21.92 26.41 3.80
C ARG A 61 23.27 26.96 4.26
N ALA A 62 24.08 27.40 3.30
CA ALA A 62 25.11 28.39 3.56
C ALA A 62 25.14 29.33 2.35
N GLY A 63 24.45 30.47 2.45
CA GLY A 63 24.55 31.52 1.44
C GLY A 63 23.25 32.22 1.12
N GLU A 64 22.65 32.91 2.09
CA GLU A 64 21.90 34.15 1.81
C GLU A 64 21.91 35.03 3.07
N SER A 65 22.98 35.82 3.18
CA SER A 65 23.08 36.97 4.06
C SER A 65 24.09 37.93 3.42
N ALA A 66 23.57 38.83 2.58
CA ALA A 66 24.15 40.13 2.24
C ALA A 66 23.06 40.98 1.60
#